data_AF-A0A1G0E8I4-F1
#
_entry.id   AF-A0A1G0E8I4-F1
#
_cell.length_a   1.000
_cell.length_b   1.000
_cell.length_c   1.000
_cell.angle_alpha   90.00
_cell.angle_beta   90.00
_cell.angle_gamma   90.00
#
_symmetry.space_group_name_H-M   'P 1'
#
loop_
_entity.id
_entity.type
_entity.pdbx_description
1 polymer ?
#
loop_
_entity_poly.entity_id
_entity_poly.type
_entity_poly.pdbx_seq_one_letter_code
_entity_poly.pdbx_strand_id
1 'polypeptide(L)'
;MPAIPLFQVFGRSPIRPLQQHMRKGYECCHELIPFFTASMQGDWTTATQVRQKIVDLEHAADSLKRDLRLHLPKGLFMPVQRSDVLELVARQDMVPNRAKDISGIIIGRKMVFPEQLKVLYLEFLQRCVEAAHQAYKTISELDEISEAGFRGKEVQVVEGMVNELHRIEQEADQLEIKVRQVVFELENEMPPVSVIFLYKIIEWTGDIAGYSQRIGDGLQILIAR
;
A
#
# COMPACT_ATOMS: atom_id res chain seq x y z
N MET A 1 -2.90 -27.70 -36.31
CA MET A 1 -2.63 -26.58 -35.39
C MET A 1 -1.18 -26.69 -34.95
N PRO A 2 -0.33 -25.67 -35.05
CA PRO A 2 1.05 -25.82 -34.60
C PRO A 2 1.05 -25.93 -33.08
N ALA A 3 1.76 -26.92 -32.56
CA ALA A 3 1.99 -27.09 -31.14
C ALA A 3 2.73 -25.86 -30.62
N ILE A 4 2.11 -25.14 -29.68
CA ILE A 4 2.78 -24.07 -28.95
C ILE A 4 3.94 -24.74 -28.19
N PRO A 5 5.20 -24.31 -28.41
CA PRO A 5 6.34 -24.95 -27.75
C PRO A 5 6.20 -24.78 -26.23
N LEU A 6 6.36 -25.87 -25.47
CA LEU A 6 6.32 -25.89 -24.01
C LEU A 6 7.19 -24.79 -23.37
N PHE A 7 8.23 -24.34 -24.06
CA PHE A 7 9.13 -23.27 -23.63
C PHE A 7 8.50 -21.87 -23.57
N GLN A 8 7.45 -21.57 -24.33
CA GLN A 8 6.73 -20.29 -24.18
C GLN A 8 5.82 -20.25 -22.94
N VAL A 9 5.63 -21.39 -22.26
CA VAL A 9 4.85 -21.51 -21.01
C VAL A 9 5.73 -21.29 -19.76
N PHE A 10 7.06 -21.32 -19.90
CA PHE A 10 8.02 -21.04 -18.81
C PHE A 10 8.44 -19.56 -18.70
N GLY A 11 7.86 -18.65 -19.48
CA GLY A 11 8.46 -17.34 -19.77
C GLY A 11 7.93 -16.11 -19.02
N ARG A 12 7.02 -16.23 -18.06
CA ARG A 12 6.60 -15.09 -17.23
C ARG A 12 6.67 -15.48 -15.76
N SER A 13 7.52 -14.79 -15.00
CA SER A 13 7.55 -14.91 -13.54
C SER A 13 6.13 -14.75 -13.00
N PRO A 14 5.64 -15.68 -12.16
CA PRO A 14 4.33 -15.57 -11.52
C PRO A 14 4.27 -14.38 -10.55
N ILE A 15 5.42 -13.77 -10.23
CA ILE A 15 5.56 -12.65 -9.31
C ILE A 15 5.45 -11.29 -10.03
N ARG A 16 5.85 -11.19 -11.31
CA ARG A 16 5.75 -9.92 -12.06
C ARG A 16 4.37 -9.25 -12.01
N PRO A 17 3.24 -9.98 -12.16
CA PRO A 17 1.92 -9.37 -11.99
C PRO A 17 1.70 -8.78 -10.59
N LEU A 18 2.19 -9.43 -9.53
CA LEU A 18 2.14 -8.92 -8.16
C LEU A 18 2.99 -7.65 -7.99
N GLN A 19 4.17 -7.62 -8.61
CA GLN A 19 5.04 -6.44 -8.59
C GLN A 19 4.41 -5.24 -9.29
N GLN A 20 3.85 -5.46 -10.49
CA GLN A 20 3.17 -4.42 -11.25
C GLN A 20 1.96 -3.87 -10.48
N HIS A 21 1.17 -4.76 -9.89
CA HIS A 21 0.04 -4.39 -9.04
C HIS A 21 0.51 -3.59 -7.82
N MET A 22 1.49 -4.08 -7.07
CA MET A 22 2.00 -3.41 -5.88
C MET A 22 2.64 -2.05 -6.19
N ARG A 23 3.39 -1.94 -7.29
CA ARG A 23 3.94 -0.67 -7.78
C ARG A 23 2.82 0.35 -7.97
N LYS A 24 1.74 -0.06 -8.64
CA LYS A 24 0.58 0.81 -8.88
C LYS A 24 -0.12 1.20 -7.57
N GLY A 25 -0.24 0.26 -6.64
CA GLY A 25 -0.75 0.50 -5.29
C GLY A 25 0.09 1.52 -4.50
N TYR A 26 1.42 1.40 -4.54
CA TYR A 26 2.33 2.37 -3.96
C TYR A 26 2.23 3.74 -4.64
N GLU A 27 2.25 3.82 -5.98
CA GLU A 27 2.07 5.07 -6.72
C GLU A 27 0.76 5.76 -6.31
N CYS A 28 -0.34 5.01 -6.19
CA CYS A 28 -1.63 5.51 -5.71
C CYS A 28 -1.54 6.11 -4.29
N CYS A 29 -0.90 5.40 -3.38
CA CYS A 29 -0.71 5.83 -2.00
C CYS A 29 0.20 7.07 -1.91
N HIS A 30 1.26 7.13 -2.71
CA HIS A 30 2.21 8.24 -2.71
C HIS A 30 1.56 9.58 -3.08
N GLU A 31 0.54 9.57 -3.96
CA GLU A 31 -0.23 10.77 -4.30
C GLU A 31 -1.02 11.37 -3.11
N LEU A 32 -1.15 10.66 -1.98
CA LEU A 32 -1.70 11.25 -0.76
C LEU A 32 -0.84 12.42 -0.26
N ILE A 33 0.48 12.41 -0.42
CA ILE A 33 1.37 13.48 0.05
C ILE A 33 1.02 14.84 -0.59
N PRO A 34 1.05 14.99 -1.93
CA PRO A 34 0.64 16.24 -2.57
C PRO A 34 -0.85 16.54 -2.37
N PHE A 35 -1.71 15.52 -2.26
CA PHE A 35 -3.13 15.71 -1.96
C PHE A 35 -3.36 16.38 -0.61
N PHE A 36 -2.74 15.85 0.45
CA PHE A 36 -2.84 16.42 1.80
C PHE A 36 -2.24 17.82 1.85
N THR A 37 -1.08 18.03 1.22
CA THR A 37 -0.43 19.35 1.13
C THR A 37 -1.38 20.40 0.54
N ALA A 38 -2.01 20.11 -0.59
CA ALA A 38 -2.98 21.03 -1.22
C ALA A 38 -4.23 21.23 -0.34
N SER A 39 -4.80 20.15 0.20
CA SER A 39 -6.01 20.23 1.04
C SER A 39 -5.80 21.05 2.31
N MET A 40 -4.64 20.91 2.96
CA MET A 40 -4.28 21.64 4.19
C MET A 40 -3.99 23.12 3.94
N GLN A 41 -3.69 23.50 2.68
CA GLN A 41 -3.56 24.89 2.23
C GLN A 41 -4.90 25.47 1.75
N GLY A 42 -5.97 24.67 1.73
CA GLY A 42 -7.27 25.07 1.20
C GLY A 42 -7.32 25.15 -0.33
N ASP A 43 -6.29 24.66 -1.04
CA ASP A 43 -6.28 24.57 -2.49
C ASP A 43 -7.07 23.34 -2.96
N TRP A 44 -8.40 23.48 -2.90
CA TRP A 44 -9.33 22.43 -3.29
C TRP A 44 -9.30 22.12 -4.78
N THR A 45 -8.84 23.05 -5.62
CA THR A 45 -8.69 22.84 -7.06
C THR A 45 -7.58 21.83 -7.32
N THR A 46 -6.39 22.08 -6.76
CA THR A 46 -5.26 21.15 -6.87
C THR A 46 -5.57 19.83 -6.16
N ALA A 47 -6.14 19.87 -4.95
CA ALA A 47 -6.51 18.64 -4.23
C ALA A 47 -7.49 17.77 -5.04
N THR A 48 -8.44 18.36 -5.77
CA THR A 48 -9.37 17.63 -6.64
C THR A 48 -8.66 17.00 -7.84
N GLN A 49 -7.69 17.71 -8.44
CA GLN A 49 -6.89 17.18 -9.55
C GLN A 49 -6.01 16.00 -9.09
N VAL A 50 -5.34 16.13 -7.95
CA VAL A 50 -4.53 15.03 -7.38
C VAL A 50 -5.43 13.85 -7.00
N ARG A 51 -6.62 14.10 -6.45
CA ARG A 51 -7.60 13.03 -6.19
C ARG A 51 -7.97 12.27 -7.47
N GLN A 52 -8.17 12.96 -8.60
CA GLN A 52 -8.47 12.26 -9.85
C GLN A 52 -7.33 11.29 -10.22
N LYS A 53 -6.08 11.70 -10.05
CA LYS A 53 -4.92 10.84 -10.25
C LYS A 53 -4.92 9.63 -9.29
N ILE A 54 -5.27 9.82 -8.02
CA ILE A 54 -5.45 8.71 -7.05
C ILE A 54 -6.50 7.71 -7.57
N VAL A 55 -7.66 8.20 -8.03
CA VAL A 55 -8.73 7.36 -8.57
C VAL A 55 -8.27 6.59 -9.80
N ASP A 56 -7.57 7.25 -10.72
CA ASP A 56 -7.06 6.61 -11.94
C ASP A 56 -6.01 5.53 -11.63
N LEU A 57 -5.14 5.77 -10.63
CA LEU A 57 -4.15 4.78 -10.17
C LEU A 57 -4.80 3.59 -9.48
N GLU A 58 -5.82 3.80 -8.64
CA GLU A 58 -6.59 2.70 -8.04
C GLU A 58 -7.31 1.86 -9.11
N HIS A 59 -7.93 2.49 -10.11
CA HIS A 59 -8.56 1.77 -11.22
C HIS A 59 -7.56 0.95 -12.05
N ALA A 60 -6.36 1.47 -12.25
CA ALA A 60 -5.28 0.74 -12.89
C ALA A 60 -4.82 -0.46 -12.02
N ALA A 61 -4.74 -0.29 -10.70
CA ALA A 61 -4.43 -1.39 -9.77
C ALA A 61 -5.51 -2.48 -9.82
N ASP A 62 -6.79 -2.14 -9.70
CA ASP A 62 -7.88 -3.13 -9.76
C ASP A 62 -7.90 -3.87 -11.10
N SER A 63 -7.59 -3.18 -12.21
CA SER A 63 -7.43 -3.81 -13.53
C SER A 63 -6.31 -4.84 -13.55
N LEU A 64 -5.15 -4.54 -12.96
CA LEU A 64 -4.02 -5.47 -12.84
C LEU A 64 -4.37 -6.68 -11.94
N LYS A 65 -5.05 -6.44 -10.82
CA LYS A 65 -5.56 -7.50 -9.93
C LYS A 65 -6.52 -8.43 -10.67
N ARG A 66 -7.46 -7.87 -11.44
CA ARG A 66 -8.41 -8.65 -12.24
C ARG A 66 -7.70 -9.47 -13.30
N ASP A 67 -6.77 -8.87 -14.03
CA ASP A 67 -5.96 -9.54 -15.05
C ASP A 67 -5.18 -10.72 -14.46
N LEU A 68 -4.51 -10.49 -13.32
CA LEU A 68 -3.81 -11.53 -12.56
C LEU A 68 -4.76 -12.67 -12.22
N ARG A 69 -5.93 -12.40 -11.65
CA ARG A 69 -6.89 -13.47 -11.24
C ARG A 69 -7.38 -14.31 -12.42
N LEU A 70 -7.59 -13.68 -13.58
CA LEU A 70 -8.07 -14.34 -14.81
C LEU A 70 -6.99 -15.20 -15.46
N HIS A 71 -5.75 -14.71 -15.50
CA HIS A 71 -4.65 -15.35 -16.22
C HIS A 71 -3.73 -16.20 -15.34
N LEU A 72 -3.92 -16.19 -14.02
CA LEU A 72 -3.16 -17.04 -13.11
C LEU A 72 -3.36 -18.52 -13.52
N PRO A 73 -2.30 -19.30 -13.77
CA PRO A 73 -2.43 -20.71 -14.15
C PRO A 73 -3.08 -21.58 -13.06
N LYS A 74 -3.72 -22.68 -13.47
CA LYS A 74 -4.21 -23.76 -12.60
C LYS A 74 -3.40 -25.02 -12.93
N GLY A 75 -2.21 -25.21 -12.36
CA GLY A 75 -1.36 -26.34 -12.76
C GLY A 75 -0.21 -26.67 -11.80
N LEU A 76 0.33 -27.88 -11.98
CA LEU A 76 1.35 -28.56 -11.15
C LEU A 76 2.76 -27.93 -11.21
N PHE A 77 3.00 -26.94 -12.07
CA PHE A 77 4.34 -26.38 -12.36
C PHE A 77 4.53 -24.92 -11.89
N MET A 78 3.70 -24.43 -10.96
CA MET A 78 3.92 -23.12 -10.35
C MET A 78 4.88 -23.26 -9.15
N PRO A 79 5.91 -22.40 -9.01
CA PRO A 79 6.84 -22.47 -7.88
C PRO A 79 6.18 -22.09 -6.55
N VAL A 80 4.98 -21.50 -6.58
CA VAL A 80 4.21 -21.05 -5.42
C VAL A 80 2.76 -21.53 -5.51
N GLN A 81 2.05 -21.63 -4.38
CA GLN A 81 0.65 -22.03 -4.40
C GLN A 81 -0.24 -20.91 -4.94
N ARG A 82 -1.20 -21.27 -5.78
CA ARG A 82 -2.18 -20.32 -6.36
C ARG A 82 -2.95 -19.54 -5.28
N SER A 83 -3.35 -20.21 -4.19
CA SER A 83 -4.06 -19.60 -3.07
C SER A 83 -3.26 -18.44 -2.47
N ASP A 84 -1.97 -18.65 -2.27
CA ASP A 84 -1.10 -17.72 -1.59
C ASP A 84 -0.87 -16.46 -2.45
N VAL A 85 -0.73 -16.63 -3.78
CA VAL A 85 -0.69 -15.52 -4.75
C VAL A 85 -2.00 -14.71 -4.74
N LEU A 86 -3.15 -15.40 -4.72
CA LEU A 86 -4.47 -14.75 -4.70
C LEU A 86 -4.74 -14.01 -3.38
N GLU A 87 -4.26 -14.55 -2.27
CA GLU A 87 -4.34 -13.91 -0.98
C GLU A 87 -3.43 -12.67 -0.92
N LEU A 88 -2.20 -12.79 -1.41
CA LEU A 88 -1.25 -11.68 -1.44
C LEU A 88 -1.78 -10.51 -2.28
N VAL A 89 -2.28 -10.75 -3.50
CA VAL A 89 -2.85 -9.67 -4.33
C VAL A 89 -4.07 -9.02 -3.66
N ALA A 90 -4.89 -9.79 -2.93
CA ALA A 90 -6.02 -9.24 -2.19
C ALA A 90 -5.56 -8.33 -1.04
N ARG A 91 -4.46 -8.66 -0.36
CA ARG A 91 -3.86 -7.79 0.66
C ARG A 91 -3.26 -6.53 0.05
N GLN A 92 -2.53 -6.65 -1.06
CA GLN A 92 -1.95 -5.50 -1.78
C GLN A 92 -3.01 -4.48 -2.18
N ASP A 93 -4.18 -4.96 -2.60
CA ASP A 93 -5.27 -4.12 -3.11
C ASP A 93 -5.88 -3.21 -2.02
N MET A 94 -5.69 -3.54 -0.75
CA MET A 94 -6.17 -2.70 0.34
C MET A 94 -5.46 -1.34 0.40
N VAL A 95 -4.21 -1.25 -0.07
CA VAL A 95 -3.43 0.00 -0.08
C VAL A 95 -4.02 1.06 -1.02
N PRO A 96 -4.17 0.82 -2.34
CA PRO A 96 -4.76 1.81 -3.24
C PRO A 96 -6.23 2.11 -2.90
N ASN A 97 -7.02 1.11 -2.49
CA ASN A 97 -8.39 1.32 -2.05
C ASN A 97 -8.46 2.32 -0.88
N ARG A 98 -7.59 2.14 0.11
CA ARG A 98 -7.52 3.02 1.28
C ARG A 98 -7.14 4.45 0.89
N ALA A 99 -6.18 4.63 -0.01
CA ALA A 99 -5.79 5.96 -0.49
C ALA A 99 -6.94 6.69 -1.20
N LYS A 100 -7.70 5.97 -2.03
CA LYS A 100 -8.92 6.49 -2.68
C LYS A 100 -10.00 6.85 -1.67
N ASP A 101 -10.21 6.03 -0.65
CA ASP A 101 -11.21 6.29 0.39
C ASP A 101 -10.88 7.52 1.24
N ILE A 102 -9.62 7.65 1.68
CA ILE A 102 -9.10 8.81 2.42
C ILE A 102 -9.33 10.10 1.61
N SER A 103 -8.87 10.13 0.36
CA SER A 103 -9.01 11.31 -0.49
C SER A 103 -10.47 11.64 -0.80
N GLY A 104 -11.33 10.63 -0.92
CA GLY A 104 -12.77 10.78 -1.08
C GLY A 104 -13.44 11.50 0.10
N ILE A 105 -13.18 11.08 1.33
CA ILE A 105 -13.79 11.71 2.52
C ILE A 105 -13.28 13.14 2.70
N ILE A 106 -11.98 13.38 2.52
CA ILE A 106 -11.39 14.71 2.70
C ILE A 106 -11.97 15.71 1.70
N ILE A 107 -12.09 15.35 0.42
CA ILE A 107 -12.72 16.21 -0.59
C ILE A 107 -14.21 16.39 -0.32
N GLY A 108 -14.94 15.31 -0.05
CA GLY A 108 -16.40 15.37 0.15
C GLY A 108 -16.82 16.26 1.31
N ARG A 109 -15.96 16.38 2.32
CA ARG A 109 -16.22 17.20 3.52
C ARG A 109 -15.44 18.52 3.54
N LYS A 110 -14.53 18.74 2.58
CA LYS A 110 -13.51 19.79 2.64
C LYS A 110 -12.87 19.86 4.03
N MET A 111 -12.34 18.71 4.48
CA MET A 111 -11.83 18.58 5.85
C MET A 111 -10.72 19.59 6.14
N VAL A 112 -10.83 20.29 7.26
CA VAL A 112 -9.84 21.25 7.72
C VAL A 112 -9.05 20.62 8.88
N PHE A 113 -7.73 20.69 8.78
CA PHE A 113 -6.82 20.23 9.81
C PHE A 113 -6.39 21.43 10.68
N PRO A 114 -6.44 21.32 12.02
CA PRO A 114 -5.88 22.34 12.92
C PRO A 114 -4.40 22.60 12.59
N GLU A 115 -3.96 23.85 12.64
CA GLU A 115 -2.56 24.23 12.29
C GLU A 115 -1.53 23.46 13.13
N GLN A 116 -1.83 23.26 14.41
CA GLN A 116 -0.99 22.51 15.36
C GLN A 116 -0.79 21.04 14.95
N LEU A 117 -1.72 20.47 14.18
CA LEU A 117 -1.72 19.07 13.77
C LEU A 117 -0.99 18.85 12.43
N LYS A 118 -0.97 19.84 11.53
CA LYS A 118 -0.60 19.65 10.12
C LYS A 118 0.79 19.04 9.92
N VAL A 119 1.81 19.60 10.59
CA VAL A 119 3.21 19.14 10.42
C VAL A 119 3.37 17.70 10.89
N LEU A 120 2.90 17.42 12.11
CA LEU A 120 2.96 16.08 12.70
C LEU A 120 2.16 15.05 11.89
N TYR A 121 1.00 15.46 11.37
CA TYR A 121 0.20 14.60 10.51
C TYR A 121 0.90 14.27 9.19
N LEU A 122 1.56 15.25 8.56
CA LEU A 122 2.32 15.00 7.33
C LEU A 122 3.51 14.07 7.57
N GLU A 123 4.18 14.17 8.73
CA GLU A 123 5.22 13.24 9.15
C GLU A 123 4.66 11.81 9.31
N PHE A 124 3.53 11.68 9.99
CA PHE A 124 2.81 10.40 10.13
C PHE A 124 2.42 9.80 8.77
N LEU A 125 1.82 10.61 7.89
CA LEU A 125 1.44 10.20 6.54
C LEU A 125 2.65 9.73 5.75
N GLN A 126 3.75 10.48 5.80
CA GLN A 126 5.00 10.14 5.11
C GLN A 126 5.51 8.77 5.57
N ARG A 127 5.48 8.49 6.88
CA ARG A 127 5.90 7.18 7.41
C ARG A 127 4.99 6.04 6.96
N CYS A 128 3.68 6.26 6.87
CA CYS A 128 2.74 5.28 6.33
C CYS A 128 2.98 4.99 4.83
N VAL A 129 3.28 6.03 4.04
CA VAL A 129 3.64 5.89 2.62
C VAL A 129 4.97 5.15 2.46
N GLU A 130 5.94 5.38 3.35
CA GLU A 130 7.21 4.64 3.37
C GLU A 130 7.03 3.15 3.65
N ALA A 131 6.07 2.77 4.49
CA ALA A 131 5.72 1.36 4.68
C ALA A 131 5.22 0.73 3.37
N ALA A 132 4.35 1.43 2.63
CA ALA A 132 3.86 0.97 1.32
C ALA A 132 5.00 0.86 0.29
N HIS A 133 5.94 1.82 0.31
CA HIS A 133 7.14 1.75 -0.52
C HIS A 133 8.02 0.55 -0.18
N GLN A 134 8.25 0.28 1.11
CA GLN A 134 9.05 -0.85 1.55
C GLN A 134 8.39 -2.19 1.22
N ALA A 135 7.07 -2.30 1.33
CA ALA A 135 6.33 -3.48 0.85
C ALA A 135 6.49 -3.69 -0.67
N TYR A 136 6.42 -2.61 -1.47
CA TYR A 136 6.72 -2.66 -2.90
C TYR A 136 8.14 -3.15 -3.20
N LYS A 137 9.15 -2.61 -2.51
CA LYS A 137 10.54 -3.06 -2.67
C LYS A 137 10.66 -4.55 -2.34
N THR A 138 10.06 -4.99 -1.23
CA THR A 138 10.13 -6.40 -0.79
C THR A 138 9.54 -7.35 -1.83
N ILE A 139 8.43 -6.97 -2.47
CA ILE A 139 7.83 -7.77 -3.56
C ILE A 139 8.69 -7.74 -4.83
N SER A 140 9.41 -6.64 -5.06
CA SER A 140 10.28 -6.50 -6.24
C SER A 140 11.49 -7.43 -6.18
N GLU A 141 12.03 -7.70 -5.00
CA GLU A 141 13.13 -8.66 -4.82
C GLU A 141 12.74 -10.12 -5.07
N LEU A 142 11.44 -10.46 -5.06
CA LEU A 142 11.01 -11.84 -5.30
C LEU A 142 11.34 -12.37 -6.70
N ASP A 143 11.45 -11.50 -7.72
CA ASP A 143 11.85 -11.93 -9.07
C ASP A 143 13.29 -12.47 -9.04
N GLU A 144 14.20 -11.81 -8.31
CA GLU A 144 15.60 -12.23 -8.17
C GLU A 144 15.71 -13.58 -7.46
N ILE A 145 14.92 -13.80 -6.40
CA ILE A 145 14.85 -15.09 -5.69
C ILE A 145 14.35 -16.21 -6.62
N SER A 146 13.30 -15.94 -7.40
CA SER A 146 12.71 -16.93 -8.30
C SER A 146 13.66 -17.33 -9.42
N GLU A 147 14.47 -16.39 -9.94
CA GLU A 147 15.48 -16.67 -10.97
C GLU A 147 16.71 -17.39 -10.40
N ALA A 148 17.10 -17.10 -9.15
CA ALA A 148 18.22 -17.75 -8.46
C ALA A 148 17.89 -19.15 -7.90
N GLY A 149 16.61 -19.55 -7.91
CA GLY A 149 16.14 -20.85 -7.45
C GLY A 149 16.11 -20.99 -5.93
N PHE A 150 15.75 -19.92 -5.20
CA PHE A 150 15.58 -19.92 -3.74
C PHE A 150 16.82 -20.41 -2.98
N ARG A 151 18.00 -19.90 -3.34
CA ARG A 151 19.23 -20.12 -2.55
C ARG A 151 19.15 -19.29 -1.26
N GLY A 152 19.81 -19.75 -0.19
CA GLY A 152 19.62 -19.21 1.16
C GLY A 152 20.06 -17.74 1.36
N LYS A 153 20.77 -17.12 0.41
CA LYS A 153 21.25 -15.74 0.55
C LYS A 153 20.15 -14.73 0.22
N GLU A 154 19.33 -15.04 -0.77
CA GLU A 154 18.27 -14.18 -1.27
C GLU A 154 17.07 -14.17 -0.29
N VAL A 155 16.85 -15.28 0.42
CA VAL A 155 15.89 -15.35 1.55
C VAL A 155 16.27 -14.38 2.67
N GLN A 156 17.55 -14.32 3.05
CA GLN A 156 18.05 -13.40 4.09
C GLN A 156 17.83 -11.93 3.72
N VAL A 157 17.92 -11.58 2.43
CA VAL A 157 17.64 -10.22 1.95
C VAL A 157 16.17 -9.86 2.21
N VAL A 158 15.23 -10.72 1.81
CA VAL A 158 13.80 -10.46 2.04
C VAL A 158 13.45 -10.46 3.52
N GLU A 159 14.02 -11.35 4.33
CA GLU A 159 13.84 -11.30 5.80
C GLU A 159 14.30 -9.95 6.38
N GLY A 160 15.46 -9.44 5.95
CA GLY A 160 15.93 -8.12 6.34
C GLY A 160 14.98 -6.99 5.92
N MET A 161 14.37 -7.10 4.74
CA MET A 161 13.41 -6.12 4.25
C MET A 161 12.07 -6.14 4.98
N VAL A 162 11.61 -7.31 5.41
CA VAL A 162 10.40 -7.44 6.23
C VAL A 162 10.66 -6.93 7.64
N ASN A 163 11.83 -7.18 8.22
CA ASN A 163 12.22 -6.59 9.50
C ASN A 163 12.26 -5.06 9.43
N GLU A 164 12.79 -4.51 8.34
CA GLU A 164 12.74 -3.06 8.11
C GLU A 164 11.30 -2.56 7.98
N LEU A 165 10.42 -3.30 7.32
CA LEU A 165 9.00 -2.96 7.22
C LEU A 165 8.32 -2.95 8.59
N HIS A 166 8.60 -3.91 9.47
CA HIS A 166 8.12 -3.91 10.86
C HIS A 166 8.63 -2.70 11.63
N ARG A 167 9.90 -2.31 11.45
CA ARG A 167 10.44 -1.09 12.07
C ARG A 167 9.70 0.17 11.60
N ILE A 168 9.41 0.27 10.30
CA ILE A 168 8.67 1.40 9.74
C ILE A 168 7.26 1.48 10.32
N GLU A 169 6.56 0.34 10.42
CA GLU A 169 5.21 0.28 10.98
C GLU A 169 5.19 0.68 12.47
N GLN A 170 6.14 0.20 13.27
CA GLN A 170 6.26 0.61 14.68
C GLN A 170 6.47 2.12 14.84
N GLU A 171 7.23 2.74 13.94
CA GLU A 171 7.44 4.19 13.96
C GLU A 171 6.19 4.95 13.50
N ALA A 172 5.44 4.41 12.52
CA ALA A 172 4.15 4.96 12.12
C ALA A 172 3.14 4.89 13.28
N ASP A 173 3.08 3.79 14.02
CA ASP A 173 2.23 3.64 15.21
C ASP A 173 2.57 4.66 16.31
N GLN A 174 3.87 4.89 16.56
CA GLN A 174 4.31 5.91 17.51
C GLN A 174 3.89 7.32 17.09
N LEU A 175 3.96 7.62 15.79
CA LEU A 175 3.48 8.89 15.24
C LEU A 175 1.95 8.98 15.34
N GLU A 176 1.23 7.89 15.07
CA GLU A 176 -0.22 7.84 15.19
C GLU A 176 -0.69 8.18 16.62
N ILE A 177 -0.03 7.62 17.63
CA ILE A 177 -0.30 7.94 19.05
C ILE A 177 -0.11 9.44 19.32
N LYS A 178 0.99 10.03 18.84
CA LYS A 178 1.27 11.47 19.02
C LYS A 178 0.21 12.32 18.31
N VAL A 179 -0.17 11.98 17.08
CA VAL A 179 -1.21 12.67 16.31
C VAL A 179 -2.54 12.62 17.07
N ARG A 180 -2.94 11.45 17.58
CA ARG A 180 -4.16 11.27 18.38
C ARG A 180 -4.15 12.08 19.67
N GLN A 181 -3.00 12.19 20.33
CA GLN A 181 -2.83 13.00 21.53
C GLN A 181 -3.05 14.49 21.25
N VAL A 182 -2.50 15.00 20.14
CA VAL A 182 -2.73 16.39 19.72
C VAL A 182 -4.21 16.63 19.39
N VAL A 183 -4.89 15.68 18.72
CA VAL A 183 -6.33 15.81 18.48
C VAL A 183 -7.10 15.86 19.79
N PHE A 184 -6.76 14.99 20.76
CA PHE A 184 -7.41 14.92 22.06
C PHE A 184 -7.34 16.26 22.81
N GLU A 185 -6.19 16.92 22.79
CA GLU A 185 -5.98 18.22 23.41
C GLU A 185 -6.84 19.34 22.77
N LEU A 186 -7.18 19.18 21.49
CA LEU A 186 -7.94 20.17 20.70
C LEU A 186 -9.44 19.86 20.59
N GLU A 187 -9.94 18.74 21.14
CA GLU A 187 -11.34 18.31 20.93
C GLU A 187 -12.37 19.35 21.35
N ASN A 188 -12.12 20.02 22.49
CA ASN A 188 -13.02 21.02 23.05
C ASN A 188 -13.08 22.32 22.22
N GLU A 189 -12.15 22.49 21.27
CA GLU A 189 -12.06 23.66 20.39
C GLU A 189 -12.71 23.42 19.02
N MET A 190 -13.22 22.20 18.76
CA MET A 190 -13.73 21.78 17.46
C MET A 190 -15.17 21.27 17.54
N PRO A 191 -15.95 21.36 16.44
CA PRO A 191 -17.23 20.66 16.36
C PRO A 191 -17.02 19.15 16.54
N PRO A 192 -17.81 18.45 17.38
CA PRO A 192 -17.61 17.03 17.69
C PRO A 192 -17.58 16.14 16.44
N VAL A 193 -18.39 16.45 15.43
CA VAL A 193 -18.39 15.70 14.17
C VAL A 193 -17.05 15.84 13.45
N SER A 194 -16.43 17.03 13.45
CA SER A 194 -15.11 17.23 12.84
C SER A 194 -14.03 16.41 13.55
N VAL A 195 -14.08 16.35 14.88
CA VAL A 195 -13.18 15.52 15.71
C VAL A 195 -13.25 14.05 15.30
N ILE A 196 -14.47 13.49 15.20
CA ILE A 196 -14.66 12.09 14.80
C ILE A 196 -14.08 11.81 13.41
N PHE A 197 -14.24 12.73 12.46
CA PHE A 197 -13.66 12.55 11.12
C PHE A 197 -12.14 12.69 11.12
N LEU A 198 -11.54 13.50 12.00
CA LEU A 198 -10.08 13.54 12.17
C LEU A 198 -9.57 12.19 12.67
N TYR A 199 -10.14 11.63 13.74
CA TYR A 199 -9.77 10.30 14.23
C TYR A 199 -9.90 9.21 13.16
N LYS A 200 -10.99 9.26 12.38
CA LYS A 200 -11.20 8.32 11.28
C LYS A 200 -10.11 8.41 10.21
N ILE A 201 -9.71 9.62 9.83
CA ILE A 201 -8.66 9.82 8.82
C ILE A 201 -7.28 9.42 9.36
N ILE A 202 -7.04 9.60 10.66
CA ILE A 202 -5.83 9.11 11.33
C ILE A 202 -5.78 7.58 11.26
N GLU A 203 -6.84 6.90 11.71
CA GLU A 203 -6.97 5.44 11.66
C GLU A 203 -6.77 4.90 10.23
N TRP A 204 -7.44 5.53 9.26
CA TRP A 204 -7.34 5.13 7.86
C TRP A 204 -5.94 5.33 7.27
N THR A 205 -5.21 6.34 7.73
CA THR A 205 -3.83 6.55 7.32
C THR A 205 -2.92 5.50 7.94
N GLY A 206 -3.12 5.14 9.22
CA GLY A 206 -2.42 4.04 9.88
C GLY A 206 -2.67 2.68 9.22
N ASP A 207 -3.90 2.43 8.75
CA ASP A 207 -4.27 1.22 7.99
C ASP A 207 -3.35 0.97 6.79
N ILE A 208 -2.80 2.02 6.15
CA ILE A 208 -1.86 1.87 5.03
C ILE A 208 -0.58 1.16 5.50
N ALA A 209 -0.02 1.56 6.64
CA ALA A 209 1.15 0.92 7.22
C ALA A 209 0.85 -0.53 7.63
N GLY A 210 -0.28 -0.75 8.31
CA GLY A 210 -0.72 -2.09 8.72
C GLY A 210 -0.99 -3.03 7.52
N TYR A 211 -1.59 -2.54 6.44
CA TYR A 211 -1.75 -3.33 5.21
C TYR A 211 -0.40 -3.65 4.58
N SER A 212 0.53 -2.69 4.58
CA SER A 212 1.88 -2.88 4.06
C SER A 212 2.62 -3.97 4.84
N GLN A 213 2.56 -3.95 6.17
CA GLN A 213 3.13 -4.97 7.04
C GLN A 213 2.55 -6.38 6.72
N ARG A 214 1.23 -6.51 6.61
CA ARG A 214 0.57 -7.79 6.26
C ARG A 214 0.93 -8.33 4.88
N ILE A 215 1.31 -7.45 3.95
CA ILE A 215 1.87 -7.84 2.66
C ILE A 215 3.25 -8.47 2.89
N GLY A 216 4.12 -7.82 3.67
CA GLY A 216 5.43 -8.36 4.07
C GLY A 216 5.35 -9.73 4.74
N ASP A 217 4.47 -9.89 5.72
CA ASP A 217 4.25 -11.18 6.40
C ASP A 217 3.76 -12.27 5.42
N GLY A 218 2.93 -11.89 4.44
CA GLY A 218 2.49 -12.78 3.37
C GLY A 218 3.64 -13.26 2.48
N LEU A 219 4.67 -12.44 2.27
CA LEU A 219 5.86 -12.80 1.50
C LEU A 219 6.73 -13.80 2.26
N GLN A 220 6.88 -13.64 3.58
CA GLN A 220 7.60 -14.63 4.39
C GLN A 220 6.96 -16.01 4.28
N ILE A 221 5.63 -16.08 4.30
CA ILE A 221 4.89 -17.35 4.13
C ILE A 221 5.15 -17.97 2.75
N LEU A 222 5.24 -17.14 1.70
CA LEU A 222 5.55 -17.60 0.34
C LEU A 222 6.97 -18.13 0.19
N ILE A 223 7.95 -17.56 0.91
CA ILE A 223 9.37 -17.92 0.82
C ILE A 223 9.73 -19.09 1.74
N ALA A 224 9.04 -19.25 2.87
CA ALA A 224 9.35 -20.29 3.86
C ALA A 224 8.92 -21.72 3.43
N ARG A 225 8.42 -21.90 2.21
CA ARG A 225 7.95 -23.17 1.65
C ARG A 225 8.83 -23.64 0.51
#